data_AF-G3NVD7-F1
#
_entry.id   AF-G3NVD7-F1
#
_cell.length_a   1.000
_cell.length_b   1.000
_cell.length_c   1.000
_cell.angle_alpha   90.00
_cell.angle_beta   90.00
_cell.angle_gamma   90.00
#
_symmetry.space_group_name_H-M   'P 1'
#
loop_
_entity.id
_entity.type
_entity.pdbx_description
1 polymer ?
#
loop_
_entity_poly.entity_id
_entity_poly.type
_entity_poly.pdbx_seq_one_letter_code
_entity_poly.pdbx_strand_id
1 'polypeptide(L)'
;MSIVTVQLGQCGNQVGPEVFDVISSDALEGQKKAFCAAARERFFHQTPRGELVARAVLVDMEPKVINHSVSRAAKSGAWRYGEASHFSQKQGSGNNWANGYCVHGPRHRDVVEELVRREVERCDRLAGLMAMMSVAGGTGSGVGTYVTQCLRDTYPKSFILNHLTWPYGTGEVIVQNYNSVLTLAHLYQLSDAILVHENDTVHRICGRLLNIKHISFGDVNRVIAHQLASVLQPALTADSRGAYGRNPLGELASALSCHPEYKLLSVCTVPQVPSSSMAYSTFSWPSLLKHLRQMLVSNTKMEEGIDWQVRPPGGSARTGSPAGSGFNRSLANLLVLRGKDVYSAETGGFEDPALYTSWLSPEEAFSLWKSPVPFNKYEKCATLVSNSQALLRPLDDMVGKAWNMFASRAYLHQYMKFGISEEDFLDCFTSIEQVVSSYSQLH
;
A
#
# COMPACT_ATOMS: atom_id res chain seq x y z
N MET A 1 -20.18 -0.28 -0.37
CA MET A 1 -19.51 0.29 -1.57
C MET A 1 -18.33 -0.59 -1.93
N SER A 2 -18.11 -0.74 -3.23
CA SER A 2 -17.18 -1.69 -3.80
C SER A 2 -15.85 -1.04 -4.15
N ILE A 3 -14.76 -1.80 -4.00
CA ILE A 3 -13.43 -1.45 -4.48
C ILE A 3 -13.12 -2.38 -5.65
N VAL A 4 -12.67 -1.80 -6.75
CA VAL A 4 -12.14 -2.59 -7.88
C VAL A 4 -10.62 -2.55 -7.80
N THR A 5 -10.00 -3.72 -7.69
CA THR A 5 -8.54 -3.83 -7.66
C THR A 5 -7.97 -4.04 -9.06
N VAL A 6 -6.92 -3.32 -9.43
CA VAL A 6 -6.21 -3.49 -10.70
C VAL A 6 -4.80 -4.01 -10.39
N GLN A 7 -4.55 -5.27 -10.71
CA GLN A 7 -3.30 -5.97 -10.40
C GLN A 7 -2.39 -5.92 -11.62
N LEU A 8 -1.22 -5.28 -11.47
CA LEU A 8 -0.37 -4.90 -12.60
C LEU A 8 1.01 -5.54 -12.50
N GLY A 9 1.37 -6.29 -13.55
CA GLY A 9 2.63 -7.01 -13.68
C GLY A 9 2.79 -8.17 -12.69
N GLN A 10 3.95 -8.81 -12.73
CA GLN A 10 4.22 -10.00 -11.94
C GLN A 10 3.99 -9.80 -10.43
N CYS A 11 4.50 -8.70 -9.86
CA CYS A 11 4.37 -8.44 -8.43
C CYS A 11 2.90 -8.21 -8.02
N GLY A 12 2.18 -7.35 -8.73
CA GLY A 12 0.76 -7.07 -8.44
C GLY A 12 -0.09 -8.33 -8.54
N ASN A 13 0.12 -9.15 -9.57
CA ASN A 13 -0.62 -10.40 -9.79
C ASN A 13 -0.24 -11.52 -8.81
N GLN A 14 0.86 -11.40 -8.07
CA GLN A 14 1.25 -12.34 -7.00
C GLN A 14 0.75 -11.88 -5.62
N VAL A 15 0.75 -10.58 -5.34
CA VAL A 15 0.22 -10.00 -4.09
C VAL A 15 -1.31 -10.06 -4.06
N GLY A 16 -1.96 -9.75 -5.19
CA GLY A 16 -3.42 -9.72 -5.32
C GLY A 16 -4.15 -10.97 -4.80
N PRO A 17 -3.84 -12.20 -5.28
CA PRO A 17 -4.51 -13.40 -4.79
C PRO A 17 -4.30 -13.63 -3.28
N GLU A 18 -3.13 -13.30 -2.72
CA GLU A 18 -2.91 -13.37 -1.27
C GLU A 18 -3.84 -12.42 -0.50
N VAL A 19 -4.03 -11.20 -1.01
CA VAL A 19 -4.95 -10.21 -0.42
C VAL A 19 -6.39 -10.74 -0.44
N PHE A 20 -6.85 -11.28 -1.57
CA PHE A 20 -8.19 -11.85 -1.68
C PHE A 20 -8.38 -13.10 -0.81
N ASP A 21 -7.36 -13.95 -0.68
CA ASP A 21 -7.38 -15.10 0.23
C ASP A 21 -7.57 -14.65 1.69
N VAL A 22 -6.80 -13.65 2.14
CA VAL A 22 -6.91 -13.09 3.50
C VAL A 22 -8.27 -12.43 3.72
N ILE A 23 -8.76 -11.64 2.76
CA ILE A 23 -10.07 -10.97 2.85
C ILE A 23 -11.21 -12.00 2.88
N SER A 24 -11.14 -13.04 2.04
CA SER A 24 -12.13 -14.11 1.99
C SER A 24 -12.14 -14.91 3.29
N SER A 25 -10.98 -15.28 3.82
CA SER A 25 -10.86 -16.00 5.10
C SER A 25 -11.46 -15.18 6.24
N ASP A 26 -11.12 -13.88 6.34
CA ASP A 26 -11.62 -12.97 7.36
C ASP A 26 -13.15 -12.74 7.23
N ALA A 27 -13.67 -12.69 6.00
CA ALA A 27 -15.11 -12.58 5.74
C ALA A 27 -15.89 -13.89 6.03
N LEU A 28 -15.24 -15.06 5.99
CA LEU A 28 -15.83 -16.36 6.34
C LEU A 28 -15.75 -16.65 7.84
N GLU A 29 -14.65 -16.30 8.48
CA GLU A 29 -14.40 -16.48 9.92
C GLU A 29 -15.09 -15.40 10.77
N GLY A 30 -15.50 -14.28 10.17
CA GLY A 30 -16.20 -13.20 10.85
C GLY A 30 -17.47 -13.70 11.56
N GLN A 31 -17.45 -13.71 12.89
CA GLN A 31 -18.61 -14.12 13.70
C GLN A 31 -19.83 -13.19 13.54
N LYS A 32 -19.65 -12.01 12.93
CA LYS A 32 -20.69 -10.99 12.75
C LYS A 32 -21.17 -10.91 11.30
N LYS A 33 -22.42 -11.31 11.06
CA LYS A 33 -23.08 -11.27 9.73
C LYS A 33 -22.93 -9.93 9.01
N ALA A 34 -23.06 -8.81 9.72
CA ALA A 34 -22.93 -7.47 9.15
C ALA A 34 -21.52 -7.17 8.61
N PHE A 35 -20.48 -7.62 9.31
CA PHE A 35 -19.09 -7.47 8.86
C PHE A 35 -18.86 -8.28 7.57
N CYS A 36 -19.28 -9.56 7.58
CA CYS A 36 -19.15 -10.44 6.43
C CYS A 36 -19.87 -9.88 5.19
N ALA A 37 -21.08 -9.34 5.36
CA ALA A 37 -21.83 -8.71 4.29
C ALA A 37 -21.08 -7.50 3.72
N ALA A 38 -20.58 -6.60 4.58
CA ALA A 38 -19.83 -5.42 4.15
C ALA A 38 -18.51 -5.79 3.45
N ALA A 39 -17.77 -6.78 3.96
CA ALA A 39 -16.54 -7.26 3.35
C ALA A 39 -16.79 -7.90 1.96
N ARG A 40 -17.85 -8.72 1.84
CA ARG A 40 -18.26 -9.34 0.59
C ARG A 40 -18.69 -8.31 -0.45
N GLU A 41 -19.57 -7.38 -0.08
CA GLU A 41 -20.02 -6.29 -0.98
C GLU A 41 -18.84 -5.45 -1.49
N ARG A 42 -17.83 -5.24 -0.63
CA ARG A 42 -16.66 -4.41 -0.93
C ARG A 42 -15.77 -5.04 -1.99
N PHE A 43 -15.44 -6.32 -1.87
CA PHE A 43 -14.41 -6.98 -2.70
C PHE A 43 -14.93 -8.02 -3.69
N PHE A 44 -16.15 -8.51 -3.50
CA PHE A 44 -16.71 -9.59 -4.29
C PHE A 44 -18.08 -9.21 -4.88
N HIS A 45 -18.43 -9.88 -5.96
CA HIS A 45 -19.81 -10.02 -6.40
C HIS A 45 -20.19 -11.50 -6.38
N GLN A 46 -21.47 -11.79 -6.16
CA GLN A 46 -21.95 -13.15 -6.04
C GLN A 46 -22.64 -13.57 -7.33
N THR A 47 -22.29 -14.75 -7.85
CA THR A 47 -22.98 -15.32 -9.00
C THR A 47 -24.34 -15.91 -8.59
N PRO A 48 -25.26 -16.18 -9.54
CA PRO A 48 -26.51 -16.88 -9.23
C PRO A 48 -26.32 -18.26 -8.59
N ARG A 49 -25.13 -18.87 -8.76
CA ARG A 49 -24.76 -20.17 -8.15
C ARG A 49 -24.19 -20.02 -6.73
N GLY A 50 -24.11 -18.81 -6.22
CA GLY A 50 -23.60 -18.51 -4.89
C GLY A 50 -22.09 -18.34 -4.79
N GLU A 51 -21.35 -18.49 -5.90
CA GLU A 51 -19.89 -18.36 -5.93
C GLU A 51 -19.45 -16.90 -5.77
N LEU A 52 -18.38 -16.67 -5.01
CA LEU A 52 -17.77 -15.35 -4.85
C LEU A 52 -16.77 -15.09 -5.97
N VAL A 53 -16.98 -14.02 -6.72
CA VAL A 53 -16.08 -13.57 -7.78
C VAL A 53 -15.43 -12.26 -7.36
N ALA A 54 -14.10 -12.23 -7.36
CA ALA A 54 -13.31 -11.06 -6.99
C ALA A 54 -13.54 -9.89 -7.97
N ARG A 55 -13.73 -8.68 -7.44
CA ARG A 55 -13.77 -7.43 -8.19
C ARG A 55 -12.35 -6.99 -8.55
N ALA A 56 -11.74 -7.73 -9.47
CA ALA A 56 -10.32 -7.57 -9.80
C ALA A 56 -10.05 -7.70 -11.29
N VAL A 57 -9.21 -6.80 -11.81
CA VAL A 57 -8.66 -6.87 -13.16
C VAL A 57 -7.17 -7.19 -13.09
N LEU A 58 -6.75 -8.25 -13.79
CA LEU A 58 -5.35 -8.67 -13.85
C LEU A 58 -4.75 -8.26 -15.18
N VAL A 59 -3.64 -7.56 -15.15
CA VAL A 59 -2.94 -7.09 -16.35
C VAL A 59 -1.48 -7.47 -16.24
N ASP A 60 -0.99 -8.23 -17.21
CA ASP A 60 0.42 -8.55 -17.36
C ASP A 60 0.77 -8.66 -18.84
N MET A 61 2.03 -8.47 -19.18
CA MET A 61 2.50 -8.68 -20.55
C MET A 61 2.95 -10.12 -20.78
N GLU A 62 2.84 -10.99 -19.77
CA GLU A 62 3.17 -12.41 -19.81
C GLU A 62 2.06 -13.27 -19.16
N PRO A 63 1.67 -14.42 -19.73
CA PRO A 63 0.49 -15.15 -19.28
C PRO A 63 0.77 -16.04 -18.05
N LYS A 64 2.03 -16.36 -17.77
CA LYS A 64 2.42 -17.38 -16.78
C LYS A 64 1.91 -17.04 -15.39
N VAL A 65 2.09 -15.79 -14.95
CA VAL A 65 1.73 -15.36 -13.60
C VAL A 65 0.22 -15.28 -13.45
N ILE A 66 -0.49 -14.73 -14.45
CA ILE A 66 -1.95 -14.67 -14.47
C ILE A 66 -2.57 -16.07 -14.41
N ASN A 67 -2.13 -16.99 -15.27
CA ASN A 67 -2.66 -18.35 -15.30
C ASN A 67 -2.45 -19.07 -13.95
N HIS A 68 -1.30 -18.86 -13.33
CA HIS A 68 -1.02 -19.39 -12.00
C HIS A 68 -1.96 -18.80 -10.95
N SER A 69 -2.12 -17.47 -10.91
CA SER A 69 -2.98 -16.78 -9.94
C SER A 69 -4.46 -17.15 -10.10
N VAL A 70 -4.96 -17.26 -11.35
CA VAL A 70 -6.32 -17.69 -11.65
C VAL A 70 -6.55 -19.14 -11.26
N SER A 71 -5.63 -20.04 -11.61
CA SER A 71 -5.73 -21.47 -11.25
C SER A 71 -5.69 -21.67 -9.73
N ARG A 72 -4.80 -20.94 -9.04
CA ARG A 72 -4.68 -20.99 -7.58
C ARG A 72 -5.98 -20.55 -6.90
N ALA A 73 -6.54 -19.40 -7.29
CA ALA A 73 -7.77 -18.89 -6.72
C ALA A 73 -8.91 -19.92 -6.88
N ALA A 74 -9.11 -20.43 -8.09
CA ALA A 74 -10.14 -21.43 -8.37
C ALA A 74 -9.96 -22.74 -7.56
N LYS A 75 -8.72 -23.19 -7.36
CA LYS A 75 -8.42 -24.40 -6.56
C LYS A 75 -8.75 -24.24 -5.07
N SER A 76 -8.73 -23.02 -4.54
CA SER A 76 -9.08 -22.77 -3.13
C SER A 76 -10.55 -23.08 -2.83
N GLY A 77 -11.43 -22.98 -3.83
CA GLY A 77 -12.88 -23.14 -3.70
C GLY A 77 -13.59 -22.03 -2.92
N ALA A 78 -12.86 -21.08 -2.31
CA ALA A 78 -13.44 -20.00 -1.51
C ALA A 78 -13.94 -18.82 -2.37
N TRP A 79 -13.21 -18.52 -3.44
CA TRP A 79 -13.52 -17.45 -4.39
C TRP A 79 -12.81 -17.72 -5.73
N ARG A 80 -13.16 -16.97 -6.79
CA ARG A 80 -12.49 -17.02 -8.09
C ARG A 80 -12.36 -15.66 -8.74
N TYR A 81 -11.48 -15.55 -9.74
CA TYR A 81 -11.46 -14.41 -10.65
C TYR A 81 -12.56 -14.53 -11.73
N GLY A 82 -12.93 -13.39 -12.33
CA GLY A 82 -13.84 -13.37 -13.46
C GLY A 82 -13.19 -13.99 -14.69
N GLU A 83 -13.96 -14.74 -15.48
CA GLU A 83 -13.45 -15.42 -16.69
C GLU A 83 -12.91 -14.43 -17.73
N ALA A 84 -13.49 -13.23 -17.78
CA ALA A 84 -13.09 -12.14 -18.67
C ALA A 84 -12.53 -10.94 -17.89
N SER A 85 -11.83 -11.16 -16.77
CA SER A 85 -11.26 -10.09 -15.93
C SER A 85 -9.72 -10.06 -15.95
N HIS A 86 -9.10 -10.61 -17.00
CA HIS A 86 -7.64 -10.64 -17.14
C HIS A 86 -7.18 -10.37 -18.56
N PHE A 87 -6.00 -9.78 -18.69
CA PHE A 87 -5.33 -9.49 -19.95
C PHE A 87 -3.86 -9.92 -19.87
N SER A 88 -3.43 -10.70 -20.86
CA SER A 88 -2.03 -11.13 -21.00
C SER A 88 -1.53 -10.99 -22.43
N GLN A 89 -0.25 -10.64 -22.59
CA GLN A 89 0.45 -10.69 -23.88
C GLN A 89 1.52 -11.80 -23.92
N LYS A 90 2.18 -11.97 -25.07
CA LYS A 90 3.29 -12.92 -25.23
C LYS A 90 4.68 -12.28 -25.06
N GLN A 91 4.75 -10.95 -25.00
CA GLN A 91 6.01 -10.21 -24.98
C GLN A 91 6.02 -9.22 -23.82
N GLY A 92 6.87 -9.48 -22.82
CA GLY A 92 7.07 -8.63 -21.66
C GLY A 92 7.77 -7.31 -21.96
N SER A 93 7.69 -6.35 -21.04
CA SER A 93 8.33 -5.03 -21.18
C SER A 93 9.85 -5.02 -20.93
N GLY A 94 10.46 -6.17 -20.59
CA GLY A 94 11.92 -6.32 -20.48
C GLY A 94 12.57 -5.43 -19.41
N ASN A 95 11.89 -5.22 -18.28
CA ASN A 95 12.32 -4.31 -17.20
C ASN A 95 12.56 -2.85 -17.62
N ASN A 96 11.98 -2.41 -18.74
CA ASN A 96 12.09 -1.04 -19.21
C ASN A 96 10.75 -0.31 -19.05
N TRP A 97 10.73 0.72 -18.20
CA TRP A 97 9.54 1.52 -17.95
C TRP A 97 9.03 2.22 -19.22
N ALA A 98 9.91 2.78 -20.06
CA ALA A 98 9.52 3.50 -21.27
C ALA A 98 8.84 2.57 -22.30
N ASN A 99 9.32 1.34 -22.44
CA ASN A 99 8.64 0.35 -23.29
C ASN A 99 7.23 0.01 -22.73
N GLY A 100 7.11 -0.11 -21.42
CA GLY A 100 5.82 -0.32 -20.75
C GLY A 100 4.85 0.85 -20.98
N TYR A 101 5.30 2.07 -20.71
CA TYR A 101 4.48 3.28 -20.72
C TYR A 101 4.20 3.83 -22.12
N CYS A 102 5.20 3.91 -23.01
CA CYS A 102 5.06 4.54 -24.33
C CYS A 102 4.57 3.58 -25.42
N VAL A 103 4.78 2.27 -25.26
CA VAL A 103 4.46 1.27 -26.30
C VAL A 103 3.32 0.36 -25.86
N HIS A 104 3.53 -0.43 -24.80
CA HIS A 104 2.56 -1.44 -24.38
C HIS A 104 1.27 -0.82 -23.83
N GLY A 105 1.37 0.24 -23.02
CA GLY A 105 0.22 0.96 -22.46
C GLY A 105 -0.74 1.45 -23.55
N PRO A 106 -0.33 2.37 -24.44
CA PRO A 106 -1.18 2.91 -25.50
C PRO A 106 -1.74 1.85 -26.43
N ARG A 107 -0.96 0.83 -26.77
CA ARG A 107 -1.38 -0.25 -27.68
C ARG A 107 -2.54 -1.08 -27.12
N HIS A 108 -2.65 -1.17 -25.80
CA HIS A 108 -3.61 -2.03 -25.12
C HIS A 108 -4.61 -1.27 -24.24
N ARG A 109 -4.63 0.06 -24.37
CA ARG A 109 -5.51 0.98 -23.64
C ARG A 109 -6.96 0.52 -23.66
N ASP A 110 -7.54 0.39 -24.85
CA ASP A 110 -8.97 0.12 -25.03
C ASP A 110 -9.39 -1.19 -24.36
N VAL A 111 -8.52 -2.21 -24.40
CA VAL A 111 -8.78 -3.51 -23.78
C VAL A 111 -8.77 -3.40 -22.27
N VAL A 112 -7.79 -2.70 -21.70
CA VAL A 112 -7.68 -2.55 -20.24
C VAL A 112 -8.79 -1.66 -19.69
N GLU A 113 -9.11 -0.55 -20.37
CA GLU A 113 -10.23 0.33 -19.99
C GLU A 113 -11.56 -0.43 -20.03
N GLU A 114 -11.80 -1.24 -21.05
CA GLU A 114 -13.01 -2.07 -21.16
C GLU A 114 -13.12 -3.09 -20.03
N LEU A 115 -12.01 -3.75 -19.65
CA LEU A 115 -12.00 -4.69 -18.53
C LEU A 115 -12.35 -4.01 -17.21
N VAL A 116 -11.76 -2.84 -16.94
CA VAL A 116 -12.05 -2.08 -15.73
C VAL A 116 -13.48 -1.55 -15.74
N ARG A 117 -13.95 -1.02 -16.88
CA ARG A 117 -15.33 -0.54 -17.06
C ARG A 117 -16.34 -1.62 -16.73
N ARG A 118 -16.15 -2.84 -17.22
CA ARG A 118 -17.03 -3.99 -16.91
C ARG A 118 -17.09 -4.29 -15.40
N GLU A 119 -15.96 -4.25 -14.70
CA GLU A 119 -15.95 -4.51 -13.25
C GLU A 119 -16.56 -3.34 -12.45
N VAL A 120 -16.34 -2.10 -12.90
CA VAL A 120 -16.95 -0.91 -12.29
C VAL A 120 -18.47 -0.91 -12.47
N GLU A 121 -18.98 -1.27 -13.65
CA GLU A 121 -20.43 -1.34 -13.92
C GLU A 121 -21.15 -2.44 -13.12
N ARG A 122 -20.43 -3.46 -12.65
CA ARG A 122 -20.96 -4.48 -11.72
C ARG A 122 -21.05 -3.99 -10.27
N CYS A 123 -20.56 -2.80 -9.98
CA CYS A 123 -20.62 -2.22 -8.64
C CYS A 123 -21.87 -1.36 -8.50
N ASP A 124 -22.72 -1.67 -7.52
CA ASP A 124 -23.88 -0.81 -7.20
C ASP A 124 -23.41 0.61 -6.81
N ARG A 125 -22.27 0.70 -6.13
CA ARG A 125 -21.60 1.95 -5.79
C ARG A 125 -20.09 1.76 -5.68
N LEU A 126 -19.34 2.38 -6.57
CA LEU A 126 -17.87 2.41 -6.52
C LEU A 126 -17.38 3.34 -5.40
N ALA A 127 -16.55 2.82 -4.50
CA ALA A 127 -15.79 3.59 -3.51
C ALA A 127 -14.52 4.19 -4.12
N GLY A 128 -13.83 3.39 -4.93
CA GLY A 128 -12.61 3.79 -5.62
C GLY A 128 -11.90 2.60 -6.25
N LEU A 129 -10.75 2.89 -6.83
CA LEU A 129 -9.88 1.96 -7.53
C LEU A 129 -8.61 1.77 -6.71
N MET A 130 -8.17 0.52 -6.60
CA MET A 130 -6.90 0.19 -5.94
C MET A 130 -5.97 -0.48 -6.94
N ALA A 131 -4.93 0.22 -7.36
CA ALA A 131 -3.91 -0.34 -8.24
C ALA A 131 -2.78 -0.97 -7.40
N MET A 132 -2.36 -2.18 -7.76
CA MET A 132 -1.29 -2.92 -7.08
C MET A 132 -0.17 -3.20 -8.06
N MET A 133 1.03 -2.67 -7.80
CA MET A 133 2.17 -2.80 -8.70
C MET A 133 3.51 -2.74 -7.98
N SER A 134 4.58 -3.13 -8.68
CA SER A 134 5.95 -2.82 -8.26
C SER A 134 6.46 -1.56 -8.94
N VAL A 135 7.26 -0.78 -8.22
CA VAL A 135 7.80 0.49 -8.74
C VAL A 135 9.01 0.29 -9.68
N ALA A 136 9.70 -0.85 -9.56
CA ALA A 136 10.96 -1.13 -10.28
C ALA A 136 10.82 -1.96 -11.57
N GLY A 137 9.65 -2.56 -11.82
CA GLY A 137 9.45 -3.47 -12.97
C GLY A 137 9.52 -2.77 -14.33
N GLY A 138 9.14 -3.46 -15.41
CA GLY A 138 8.80 -2.82 -16.70
C GLY A 138 7.28 -2.75 -16.90
N THR A 139 6.61 -3.89 -16.73
CA THR A 139 5.14 -3.98 -16.84
C THR A 139 4.45 -3.31 -15.66
N GLY A 140 4.76 -3.73 -14.43
CA GLY A 140 4.10 -3.21 -13.23
C GLY A 140 4.25 -1.70 -13.07
N SER A 141 5.42 -1.17 -13.40
CA SER A 141 5.76 0.24 -13.28
C SER A 141 5.26 1.04 -14.50
N GLY A 142 5.69 0.72 -15.72
CA GLY A 142 5.40 1.49 -16.94
C GLY A 142 3.96 1.33 -17.41
N VAL A 143 3.52 0.09 -17.66
CA VAL A 143 2.12 -0.18 -18.02
C VAL A 143 1.21 0.21 -16.85
N GLY A 144 1.62 -0.04 -15.60
CA GLY A 144 0.84 0.35 -14.44
C GLY A 144 0.65 1.86 -14.29
N THR A 145 1.68 2.65 -14.56
CA THR A 145 1.58 4.12 -14.56
C THR A 145 0.62 4.60 -15.65
N TYR A 146 0.73 4.05 -16.87
CA TYR A 146 -0.17 4.41 -17.98
C TYR A 146 -1.62 4.03 -17.68
N VAL A 147 -1.84 2.83 -17.14
CA VAL A 147 -3.19 2.39 -16.74
C VAL A 147 -3.75 3.31 -15.66
N THR A 148 -2.96 3.68 -14.65
CA THR A 148 -3.39 4.64 -13.62
C THR A 148 -3.78 6.00 -14.22
N GLN A 149 -3.06 6.46 -15.25
CA GLN A 149 -3.44 7.67 -15.98
C GLN A 149 -4.81 7.52 -16.67
N CYS A 150 -5.01 6.43 -17.41
CA CYS A 150 -6.30 6.13 -18.03
C CYS A 150 -7.45 6.05 -17.00
N LEU A 151 -7.18 5.48 -15.82
CA LEU A 151 -8.14 5.42 -14.73
C LEU A 151 -8.49 6.82 -14.19
N ARG A 152 -7.50 7.70 -14.03
CA ARG A 152 -7.72 9.09 -13.61
C ARG A 152 -8.51 9.87 -14.67
N ASP A 153 -8.20 9.68 -15.94
CA ASP A 153 -8.89 10.35 -17.05
C ASP A 153 -10.35 9.89 -17.18
N THR A 154 -10.60 8.59 -17.04
CA THR A 154 -11.95 8.00 -17.16
C THR A 154 -12.80 8.22 -15.91
N TYR A 155 -12.19 8.14 -14.72
CA TYR A 155 -12.87 8.22 -13.42
C TYR A 155 -12.29 9.35 -12.54
N PRO A 156 -12.36 10.62 -12.97
CA PRO A 156 -11.68 11.74 -12.29
C PRO A 156 -12.15 11.98 -10.86
N LYS A 157 -13.40 11.62 -10.54
CA LYS A 157 -14.03 11.78 -9.22
C LYS A 157 -13.85 10.58 -8.29
N SER A 158 -13.32 9.47 -8.81
CA SER A 158 -13.11 8.26 -8.01
C SER A 158 -11.77 8.34 -7.28
N PHE A 159 -11.73 7.82 -6.05
CA PHE A 159 -10.48 7.72 -5.31
C PHE A 159 -9.58 6.64 -5.93
N ILE A 160 -8.30 6.95 -6.11
CA ILE A 160 -7.28 6.04 -6.62
C ILE A 160 -6.20 5.87 -5.54
N LEU A 161 -6.15 4.67 -4.96
CA LEU A 161 -5.10 4.24 -4.05
C LEU A 161 -4.09 3.36 -4.82
N ASN A 162 -2.84 3.79 -4.89
CA ASN A 162 -1.76 2.98 -5.45
C ASN A 162 -1.01 2.25 -4.33
N HIS A 163 -1.06 0.93 -4.34
CA HIS A 163 -0.18 0.09 -3.53
C HIS A 163 1.11 -0.21 -4.31
N LEU A 164 2.23 0.21 -3.76
CA LEU A 164 3.56 0.04 -4.35
C LEU A 164 4.41 -0.90 -3.51
N THR A 165 4.92 -1.94 -4.16
CA THR A 165 6.02 -2.74 -3.63
C THR A 165 7.34 -2.09 -4.03
N TRP A 166 8.07 -1.59 -3.02
CA TRP A 166 9.39 -0.99 -3.18
C TRP A 166 10.46 -2.07 -3.38
N PRO A 167 11.41 -1.89 -4.32
CA PRO A 167 12.45 -2.89 -4.61
C PRO A 167 13.39 -3.06 -3.42
N TYR A 168 14.16 -4.15 -3.46
CA TYR A 168 15.29 -4.31 -2.53
C TYR A 168 16.37 -3.26 -2.80
N GLY A 169 16.93 -2.70 -1.73
CA GLY A 169 17.99 -1.70 -1.77
C GLY A 169 19.31 -2.21 -2.36
N THR A 170 19.53 -3.54 -2.31
CA THR A 170 20.67 -4.23 -2.94
C THR A 170 20.59 -4.27 -4.46
N GLY A 171 19.40 -4.09 -5.04
CA GLY A 171 19.17 -4.13 -6.47
C GLY A 171 18.75 -5.51 -6.98
N GLU A 172 17.57 -5.60 -7.58
CA GLU A 172 17.09 -6.78 -8.33
C GLU A 172 17.30 -6.61 -9.83
N VAL A 173 17.20 -5.36 -10.30
CA VAL A 173 17.31 -4.97 -11.70
C VAL A 173 18.23 -3.76 -11.78
N ILE A 174 19.15 -3.76 -12.75
CA ILE A 174 20.15 -2.69 -12.91
C ILE A 174 19.49 -1.31 -13.09
N VAL A 175 18.39 -1.24 -13.85
CA VAL A 175 17.68 0.00 -14.16
C VAL A 175 16.53 0.33 -13.20
N GLN A 176 16.43 -0.36 -12.05
CA GLN A 176 15.31 -0.22 -11.14
C GLN A 176 15.10 1.21 -10.62
N ASN A 177 16.19 1.96 -10.41
CA ASN A 177 16.10 3.31 -9.83
C ASN A 177 15.50 4.28 -10.84
N TYR A 178 15.87 4.19 -12.14
CA TYR A 178 15.18 4.95 -13.20
C TYR A 178 13.70 4.62 -13.29
N ASN A 179 13.36 3.32 -13.33
CA ASN A 179 11.96 2.91 -13.35
C ASN A 179 11.21 3.45 -12.14
N SER A 180 11.84 3.48 -10.97
CA SER A 180 11.24 3.95 -9.73
C SER A 180 10.98 5.46 -9.73
N VAL A 181 11.96 6.27 -10.16
CA VAL A 181 11.79 7.73 -10.30
C VAL A 181 10.66 8.05 -11.27
N LEU A 182 10.68 7.47 -12.48
CA LEU A 182 9.68 7.72 -13.51
C LEU A 182 8.27 7.32 -13.02
N THR A 183 8.14 6.16 -12.39
CA THR A 183 6.86 5.69 -11.85
C THR A 183 6.33 6.60 -10.77
N LEU A 184 7.15 6.95 -9.78
CA LEU A 184 6.69 7.78 -8.67
C LEU A 184 6.31 9.19 -9.13
N ALA A 185 7.07 9.80 -10.04
CA ALA A 185 6.81 11.16 -10.51
C ALA A 185 5.41 11.27 -11.13
N HIS A 186 5.05 10.31 -11.97
CA HIS A 186 3.73 10.24 -12.60
C HIS A 186 2.65 9.84 -11.59
N LEU A 187 2.88 8.80 -10.76
CA LEU A 187 1.88 8.35 -9.80
C LEU A 187 1.56 9.43 -8.75
N TYR A 188 2.49 10.31 -8.41
CA TYR A 188 2.26 11.43 -7.49
C TYR A 188 1.19 12.39 -8.00
N GLN A 189 1.15 12.61 -9.31
CA GLN A 189 0.16 13.48 -9.95
C GLN A 189 -1.20 12.77 -10.11
N LEU A 190 -1.17 11.46 -10.34
CA LEU A 190 -2.36 10.68 -10.71
C LEU A 190 -3.13 10.09 -9.51
N SER A 191 -2.43 9.81 -8.39
CA SER A 191 -3.00 9.10 -7.23
C SER A 191 -3.52 10.07 -6.17
N ASP A 192 -4.52 9.64 -5.40
CA ASP A 192 -4.95 10.37 -4.20
C ASP A 192 -4.10 9.98 -2.99
N ALA A 193 -3.67 8.72 -2.92
CA ALA A 193 -2.76 8.21 -1.91
C ALA A 193 -1.89 7.08 -2.48
N ILE A 194 -0.68 6.94 -1.94
CA ILE A 194 0.31 5.93 -2.34
C ILE A 194 0.76 5.16 -1.10
N LEU A 195 0.38 3.90 -1.00
CA LEU A 195 0.74 3.01 0.10
C LEU A 195 1.94 2.17 -0.25
N VAL A 196 3.05 2.33 0.48
CA VAL A 196 4.34 1.71 0.15
C VAL A 196 4.66 0.58 1.12
N HIS A 197 5.01 -0.59 0.57
CA HIS A 197 5.62 -1.70 1.30
C HIS A 197 7.04 -1.94 0.79
N GLU A 198 8.02 -1.89 1.69
CA GLU A 198 9.41 -2.13 1.35
C GLU A 198 9.77 -3.62 1.43
N ASN A 199 10.26 -4.19 0.34
CA ASN A 199 10.67 -5.59 0.31
C ASN A 199 11.72 -5.93 1.38
N ASP A 200 12.72 -5.08 1.61
CA ASP A 200 13.72 -5.27 2.68
C ASP A 200 13.09 -5.31 4.08
N THR A 201 12.07 -4.50 4.32
CA THR A 201 11.38 -4.45 5.61
C THR A 201 10.51 -5.68 5.81
N VAL A 202 9.70 -6.05 4.81
CA VAL A 202 8.84 -7.24 4.87
C VAL A 202 9.67 -8.52 4.95
N HIS A 203 10.77 -8.60 4.21
CA HIS A 203 11.68 -9.75 4.27
C HIS A 203 12.33 -9.88 5.67
N ARG A 204 12.71 -8.76 6.31
CA ARG A 204 13.19 -8.77 7.70
C ARG A 204 12.12 -9.23 8.69
N ILE A 205 10.87 -8.82 8.50
CA ILE A 205 9.72 -9.31 9.29
C ILE A 205 9.61 -10.84 9.19
N CYS A 206 9.64 -11.40 7.98
CA CYS A 206 9.55 -12.84 7.76
C CYS A 206 10.68 -13.60 8.47
N GLY A 207 11.92 -13.10 8.38
CA GLY A 207 13.09 -13.77 8.95
C GLY A 207 13.18 -13.65 10.46
N ARG A 208 13.02 -12.43 11.01
CA ARG A 208 13.24 -12.17 12.44
C ARG A 208 12.00 -12.42 13.28
N LEU A 209 10.87 -11.82 12.92
CA LEU A 209 9.67 -11.88 13.73
C LEU A 209 8.88 -13.18 13.51
N LEU A 210 8.74 -13.63 12.26
CA LEU A 210 8.02 -14.88 11.94
C LEU A 210 8.91 -16.12 11.98
N ASN A 211 10.22 -15.97 12.21
CA ASN A 211 11.21 -17.05 12.31
C ASN A 211 11.19 -18.03 11.11
N ILE A 212 11.01 -17.50 9.90
CA ILE A 212 11.01 -18.29 8.66
C ILE A 212 12.46 -18.42 8.17
N LYS A 213 13.00 -19.64 8.15
CA LYS A 213 14.40 -19.90 7.75
C LYS A 213 14.66 -19.69 6.26
N HIS A 214 13.74 -20.15 5.41
CA HIS A 214 13.83 -20.03 3.95
C HIS A 214 12.66 -19.17 3.46
N ILE A 215 12.91 -17.87 3.33
CA ILE A 215 11.89 -16.89 2.99
C ILE A 215 11.61 -16.98 1.49
N SER A 216 10.36 -17.29 1.13
CA SER A 216 9.88 -17.25 -0.25
C SER A 216 9.12 -15.96 -0.53
N PHE A 217 8.93 -15.63 -1.81
CA PHE A 217 8.05 -14.52 -2.19
C PHE A 217 6.59 -14.74 -1.75
N GLY A 218 6.14 -15.99 -1.58
CA GLY A 218 4.83 -16.29 -1.01
C GLY A 218 4.70 -15.79 0.42
N ASP A 219 5.75 -15.97 1.24
CA ASP A 219 5.76 -15.51 2.63
C ASP A 219 5.73 -13.97 2.71
N VAL A 220 6.53 -13.31 1.87
CA VAL A 220 6.56 -11.84 1.76
C VAL A 220 5.19 -11.31 1.33
N ASN A 221 4.62 -11.86 0.26
CA ASN A 221 3.32 -11.43 -0.25
C ASN A 221 2.20 -11.65 0.77
N ARG A 222 2.27 -12.71 1.58
CA ARG A 222 1.31 -12.97 2.65
C ARG A 222 1.37 -11.93 3.76
N VAL A 223 2.56 -11.46 4.15
CA VAL A 223 2.68 -10.37 5.13
C VAL A 223 2.09 -9.06 4.57
N ILE A 224 2.42 -8.71 3.33
CA ILE A 224 1.82 -7.55 2.63
C ILE A 224 0.30 -7.68 2.59
N ALA A 225 -0.21 -8.86 2.24
CA ALA A 225 -1.65 -9.13 2.18
C ALA A 225 -2.35 -8.94 3.53
N HIS A 226 -1.73 -9.41 4.62
CA HIS A 226 -2.27 -9.19 5.96
C HIS A 226 -2.29 -7.70 6.34
N GLN A 227 -1.24 -6.95 6.04
CA GLN A 227 -1.18 -5.51 6.32
C GLN A 227 -2.22 -4.74 5.50
N LEU A 228 -2.35 -5.03 4.21
CA LEU A 228 -3.36 -4.44 3.33
C LEU A 228 -4.79 -4.77 3.77
N ALA A 229 -5.08 -6.05 4.02
CA ALA A 229 -6.42 -6.46 4.45
C ALA A 229 -6.80 -5.88 5.81
N SER A 230 -5.84 -5.68 6.72
CA SER A 230 -6.11 -5.03 8.01
C SER A 230 -6.67 -3.61 7.83
N VAL A 231 -6.11 -2.85 6.89
CA VAL A 231 -6.54 -1.47 6.58
C VAL A 231 -7.83 -1.45 5.75
N LEU A 232 -7.95 -2.37 4.79
CA LEU A 232 -9.01 -2.33 3.78
C LEU A 232 -10.33 -2.98 4.20
N GLN A 233 -10.33 -3.81 5.26
CA GLN A 233 -11.54 -4.47 5.76
C GLN A 233 -12.49 -3.48 6.48
N PRO A 234 -13.79 -3.82 6.62
CA PRO A 234 -14.76 -2.96 7.29
C PRO A 234 -14.36 -2.60 8.73
N ALA A 235 -14.29 -1.30 9.01
CA ALA A 235 -14.09 -0.76 10.35
C ALA A 235 -15.17 0.29 10.67
N LEU A 236 -15.37 0.52 11.97
CA LEU A 236 -16.22 1.57 12.51
C LEU A 236 -15.36 2.81 12.74
N THR A 237 -15.79 3.93 12.18
CA THR A 237 -15.20 5.26 12.41
C THR A 237 -16.02 6.03 13.46
N ALA A 238 -15.54 7.20 13.91
CA ALA A 238 -16.32 8.03 14.83
C ALA A 238 -17.68 8.47 14.23
N ASP A 239 -17.70 8.73 12.91
CA ASP A 239 -18.91 9.14 12.18
C ASP A 239 -19.83 7.97 11.82
N SER A 240 -19.31 6.76 11.91
CA SER A 240 -20.05 5.52 11.70
C SER A 240 -21.03 5.33 12.86
N ARG A 241 -22.28 5.78 12.72
CA ARG A 241 -23.39 5.57 13.68
C ARG A 241 -23.77 4.08 13.84
N GLY A 242 -22.82 3.22 14.19
CA GLY A 242 -22.96 1.77 14.33
C GLY A 242 -22.92 0.97 13.02
N ALA A 243 -22.73 1.61 11.86
CA ALA A 243 -22.61 0.95 10.56
C ALA A 243 -21.18 1.04 10.03
N TYR A 244 -20.64 -0.05 9.45
CA TYR A 244 -19.30 -0.03 8.88
C TYR A 244 -19.13 1.08 7.83
N GLY A 245 -17.98 1.76 7.87
CA GLY A 245 -17.62 2.86 6.98
C GLY A 245 -17.88 2.49 5.52
N ARG A 246 -18.58 3.36 4.80
CA ARG A 246 -19.07 3.04 3.46
C ARG A 246 -18.01 3.30 2.41
N ASN A 247 -17.08 4.25 2.60
CA ASN A 247 -16.05 4.60 1.62
C ASN A 247 -14.63 4.53 2.22
N PRO A 248 -14.03 3.33 2.34
CA PRO A 248 -12.74 3.17 3.00
C PRO A 248 -11.59 3.91 2.31
N LEU A 249 -11.59 4.02 0.97
CA LEU A 249 -10.51 4.71 0.25
C LEU A 249 -10.61 6.22 0.39
N GLY A 250 -11.82 6.77 0.31
CA GLY A 250 -12.03 8.20 0.54
C GLY A 250 -11.78 8.62 1.99
N GLU A 251 -12.23 7.80 2.96
CA GLU A 251 -11.95 8.04 4.38
C GLU A 251 -10.45 7.95 4.67
N LEU A 252 -9.72 6.99 4.08
CA LEU A 252 -8.27 6.87 4.21
C LEU A 252 -7.53 8.06 3.59
N ALA A 253 -7.88 8.44 2.35
CA ALA A 253 -7.24 9.56 1.67
C ALA A 253 -7.51 10.89 2.40
N SER A 254 -8.74 11.11 2.85
CA SER A 254 -9.10 12.31 3.63
C SER A 254 -8.40 12.38 4.98
N ALA A 255 -8.16 11.24 5.63
CA ALA A 255 -7.51 11.20 6.93
C ALA A 255 -5.99 11.36 6.86
N LEU A 256 -5.36 10.91 5.77
CA LEU A 256 -3.89 10.81 5.70
C LEU A 256 -3.25 11.74 4.68
N SER A 257 -3.95 12.11 3.61
CA SER A 257 -3.44 12.91 2.50
C SER A 257 -4.15 14.25 2.43
N CYS A 258 -4.12 14.98 3.55
CA CYS A 258 -4.78 16.28 3.73
C CYS A 258 -4.23 17.38 2.80
N HIS A 259 -3.04 17.18 2.23
CA HIS A 259 -2.40 18.11 1.31
C HIS A 259 -1.86 17.35 0.07
N PRO A 260 -2.05 17.88 -1.16
CA PRO A 260 -1.64 17.20 -2.39
C PRO A 260 -0.13 16.90 -2.48
N GLU A 261 0.71 17.67 -1.79
CA GLU A 261 2.16 17.39 -1.76
C GLU A 261 2.56 16.23 -0.87
N TYR A 262 1.67 15.67 -0.04
CA TYR A 262 1.99 14.60 0.91
C TYR A 262 1.07 13.40 0.71
N LYS A 263 1.49 12.47 -0.16
CA LYS A 263 0.67 11.30 -0.56
C LYS A 263 1.30 9.95 -0.19
N LEU A 264 2.52 9.94 0.35
CA LEU A 264 3.25 8.71 0.68
C LEU A 264 2.82 8.20 2.06
N LEU A 265 2.31 6.96 2.07
CA LEU A 265 1.81 6.30 3.24
C LEU A 265 2.65 5.05 3.54
N SER A 266 2.94 4.84 4.82
CA SER A 266 3.61 3.64 5.31
C SER A 266 2.74 2.90 6.31
N VAL A 267 2.91 1.57 6.40
CA VAL A 267 2.09 0.71 7.28
C VAL A 267 2.97 -0.02 8.28
N CYS A 268 2.51 -0.07 9.53
CA CYS A 268 3.05 -0.91 10.59
C CYS A 268 1.90 -1.71 11.21
N THR A 269 2.12 -2.98 11.56
CA THR A 269 1.10 -3.81 12.22
C THR A 269 1.71 -4.58 13.37
N VAL A 270 1.01 -4.65 14.49
CA VAL A 270 1.36 -5.44 15.68
C VAL A 270 0.12 -6.21 16.18
N PRO A 271 0.30 -7.41 16.76
CA PRO A 271 1.55 -8.15 16.90
C PRO A 271 1.95 -8.87 15.59
N GLN A 272 3.23 -9.24 15.48
CA GLN A 272 3.74 -10.11 14.40
C GLN A 272 4.51 -11.28 15.02
N VAL A 273 3.76 -12.30 15.46
CA VAL A 273 4.36 -13.48 16.10
C VAL A 273 4.16 -14.74 15.24
N PRO A 274 5.08 -15.71 15.31
CA PRO A 274 4.98 -16.95 14.56
C PRO A 274 3.83 -17.81 15.08
N SER A 275 3.25 -18.63 14.20
CA SER A 275 2.09 -19.48 14.53
C SER A 275 2.35 -20.44 15.70
N SER A 276 3.60 -20.87 15.90
CA SER A 276 4.01 -21.73 17.03
C SER A 276 3.92 -21.03 18.39
N SER A 277 4.16 -19.72 18.42
CA SER A 277 4.18 -18.93 19.66
C SER A 277 2.83 -18.32 20.00
N MET A 278 1.87 -18.33 19.06
CA MET A 278 0.53 -17.76 19.22
C MET A 278 -0.21 -18.31 20.44
N ALA A 279 -0.18 -19.63 20.66
CA ALA A 279 -0.89 -20.27 21.77
C ALA A 279 -0.38 -19.87 23.16
N TYR A 280 0.85 -19.34 23.23
CA TYR A 280 1.51 -18.93 24.47
C TYR A 280 1.61 -17.42 24.64
N SER A 281 1.15 -16.66 23.64
CA SER A 281 1.22 -15.20 23.64
C SER A 281 -0.07 -14.61 24.19
N THR A 282 0.05 -13.65 25.12
CA THR A 282 -1.08 -12.86 25.61
C THR A 282 -0.90 -11.41 25.20
N PHE A 283 -1.96 -10.83 24.63
CA PHE A 283 -1.92 -9.48 24.10
C PHE A 283 -2.83 -8.55 24.90
N SER A 284 -2.27 -7.43 25.35
CA SER A 284 -3.00 -6.36 26.01
C SER A 284 -2.91 -5.08 25.16
N TRP A 285 -4.00 -4.31 25.13
CA TRP A 285 -4.03 -3.04 24.39
C TRP A 285 -2.94 -2.07 24.85
N PRO A 286 -2.70 -1.84 26.16
CA PRO A 286 -1.65 -0.94 26.60
C PRO A 286 -0.26 -1.34 26.08
N SER A 287 0.07 -2.64 26.08
CA SER A 287 1.35 -3.12 25.56
C SER A 287 1.46 -2.92 24.06
N LEU A 288 0.47 -3.37 23.28
CA LEU A 288 0.50 -3.23 21.81
C LEU A 288 0.60 -1.77 21.37
N LEU A 289 -0.22 -0.90 21.97
CA LEU A 289 -0.27 0.52 21.63
C LEU A 289 1.01 1.26 22.05
N LYS A 290 1.63 0.88 23.18
CA LYS A 290 2.91 1.43 23.60
C LYS A 290 4.02 1.11 22.59
N HIS A 291 4.13 -0.14 22.14
CA HIS A 291 5.13 -0.53 21.13
C HIS A 291 4.86 0.17 19.80
N LEU A 292 3.61 0.17 19.34
CA LEU A 292 3.24 0.82 18.08
C LEU A 292 3.49 2.33 18.08
N ARG A 293 3.23 3.01 19.20
CA ARG A 293 3.57 4.43 19.36
C ARG A 293 5.08 4.66 19.32
N GLN A 294 5.87 3.83 20.01
CA GLN A 294 7.32 4.00 19.98
C GLN A 294 7.88 3.71 18.59
N MET A 295 7.36 2.71 17.88
CA MET A 295 7.69 2.41 16.49
C MET A 295 7.45 3.61 15.56
N LEU A 296 6.32 4.31 15.74
CA LEU A 296 6.02 5.55 15.02
C LEU A 296 7.09 6.61 15.29
N VAL A 297 7.41 6.84 16.56
CA VAL A 297 8.36 7.87 17.03
C VAL A 297 9.79 7.59 16.55
N SER A 298 10.26 6.35 16.61
CA SER A 298 11.63 5.93 16.25
C SER A 298 11.80 5.50 14.78
N ASN A 299 10.78 5.73 13.94
CA ASN A 299 10.74 5.26 12.55
C ASN A 299 11.01 3.75 12.37
N THR A 300 10.64 2.92 13.34
CA THR A 300 10.93 1.48 13.29
C THR A 300 9.71 0.74 12.76
N LYS A 301 9.92 -0.16 11.78
CA LYS A 301 8.83 -0.93 11.15
C LYS A 301 8.57 -2.29 11.82
N MET A 302 9.35 -2.63 12.84
CA MET A 302 9.29 -3.88 13.61
C MET A 302 9.40 -3.60 15.10
N GLU A 303 8.89 -4.50 15.94
CA GLU A 303 9.04 -4.40 17.40
C GLU A 303 10.50 -4.60 17.84
N GLU A 304 11.26 -5.42 17.11
CA GLU A 304 12.70 -5.54 17.28
C GLU A 304 13.43 -4.32 16.70
N GLY A 305 14.31 -3.73 17.50
CA GLY A 305 15.11 -2.57 17.10
C GLY A 305 14.45 -1.21 17.37
N ILE A 306 13.36 -1.19 18.14
CA ILE A 306 12.80 0.05 18.66
C ILE A 306 13.84 0.78 19.50
N ASP A 307 14.13 2.03 19.14
CA ASP A 307 14.91 2.93 19.98
C ASP A 307 13.98 3.64 20.98
N TRP A 308 14.04 3.20 22.23
CA TRP A 308 13.26 3.74 23.35
C TRP A 308 13.79 5.09 23.88
N GLN A 309 14.95 5.54 23.39
CA GLN A 309 15.52 6.83 23.77
C GLN A 309 14.95 7.98 22.94
N VAL A 310 14.48 7.70 21.72
CA VAL A 310 13.84 8.71 20.87
C VAL A 310 12.52 9.17 21.49
N ARG A 311 12.35 10.49 21.58
CA ARG A 311 11.16 11.13 22.13
C ARG A 311 10.66 12.24 21.20
N PRO A 312 9.35 12.54 21.21
CA PRO A 312 8.83 13.72 20.55
C PRO A 312 9.51 15.00 21.07
N PRO A 313 9.76 15.99 20.22
CA PRO A 313 10.32 17.26 20.64
C PRO A 313 9.36 17.95 21.62
N GLY A 314 9.79 18.11 22.87
CA GLY A 314 8.97 18.76 23.90
C GLY A 314 8.74 20.24 23.58
N GLY A 315 7.55 20.76 23.91
CA GLY A 315 7.08 22.12 23.61
C GLY A 315 7.88 23.30 24.21
N SER A 316 9.09 23.09 24.70
CA SER A 316 10.01 24.12 25.21
C SER A 316 11.31 24.26 24.38
N ALA A 317 11.52 23.45 23.34
CA ALA A 317 12.68 23.61 22.47
C ALA A 317 12.44 24.74 21.45
N ARG A 318 12.66 25.99 21.89
CA ARG A 318 12.81 27.14 21.01
C ARG A 318 13.97 26.89 20.04
N THR A 319 13.71 27.12 18.75
CA THR A 319 14.65 27.56 17.71
C THR A 319 16.04 26.93 17.74
N GLY A 320 16.28 25.96 16.84
CA GLY A 320 17.64 25.67 16.35
C GLY A 320 18.34 24.41 16.88
N SER A 321 17.61 23.34 17.23
CA SER A 321 18.27 22.03 17.35
C SER A 321 18.39 21.38 15.97
N PRO A 322 19.61 21.03 15.51
CA PRO A 322 19.85 20.53 14.16
C PRO A 322 19.24 19.15 13.97
N ALA A 323 19.13 18.75 12.70
CA ALA A 323 18.64 17.47 12.16
C ALA A 323 19.31 16.20 12.72
N GLY A 324 19.20 15.96 14.04
CA GLY A 324 19.88 14.87 14.76
C GLY A 324 19.05 14.18 15.84
N SER A 325 17.79 14.57 16.02
CA SER A 325 16.83 13.75 16.76
C SER A 325 16.31 12.71 15.76
N GLY A 326 16.59 11.42 15.96
CA GLY A 326 16.07 10.31 15.12
C GLY A 326 14.54 10.14 15.17
N PHE A 327 13.82 11.21 15.51
CA PHE A 327 12.39 11.32 15.60
C PHE A 327 11.74 11.43 14.22
N ASN A 328 10.74 10.59 13.99
CA ASN A 328 9.93 10.61 12.78
C ASN A 328 8.69 11.48 12.96
N ARG A 329 8.72 12.68 12.36
CA ARG A 329 7.55 13.56 12.38
C ARG A 329 6.49 13.05 11.41
N SER A 330 5.25 13.00 11.90
CA SER A 330 4.09 12.61 11.10
C SER A 330 3.34 13.85 10.64
N LEU A 331 2.79 13.80 9.43
CA LEU A 331 1.74 14.72 9.02
C LEU A 331 0.41 14.28 9.63
N ALA A 332 0.03 13.03 9.36
CA ALA A 332 -1.22 12.45 9.83
C ALA A 332 -1.10 10.93 10.02
N ASN A 333 -1.88 10.39 10.94
CA ASN A 333 -1.86 9.00 11.35
C ASN A 333 -3.27 8.42 11.44
N LEU A 334 -3.42 7.20 10.94
CA LEU A 334 -4.63 6.40 11.02
C LEU A 334 -4.34 5.13 11.81
N LEU A 335 -4.97 4.98 12.96
CA LEU A 335 -4.89 3.80 13.79
C LEU A 335 -6.11 2.90 13.58
N VAL A 336 -5.89 1.67 13.14
CA VAL A 336 -6.91 0.65 12.95
C VAL A 336 -6.77 -0.42 14.03
N LEU A 337 -7.75 -0.54 14.91
CA LEU A 337 -7.79 -1.53 15.99
C LEU A 337 -8.80 -2.62 15.68
N ARG A 338 -8.38 -3.89 15.78
CA ARG A 338 -9.22 -5.06 15.53
C ARG A 338 -9.17 -6.06 16.68
N GLY A 339 -10.33 -6.52 17.14
CA GLY A 339 -10.43 -7.66 18.07
C GLY A 339 -11.20 -7.40 19.38
N LYS A 340 -10.92 -8.23 20.39
CA LYS A 340 -11.61 -8.22 21.69
C LYS A 340 -11.34 -6.92 22.46
N ASP A 341 -12.37 -6.44 23.14
CA ASP A 341 -12.31 -5.25 24.01
C ASP A 341 -11.77 -3.99 23.30
N VAL A 342 -11.99 -3.86 21.99
CA VAL A 342 -11.46 -2.74 21.19
C VAL A 342 -11.89 -1.36 21.71
N TYR A 343 -13.04 -1.29 22.38
CA TYR A 343 -13.57 -0.04 22.93
C TYR A 343 -12.88 0.40 24.22
N SER A 344 -12.20 -0.50 24.94
CA SER A 344 -11.42 -0.15 26.13
C SER A 344 -9.96 0.24 25.81
N ALA A 345 -9.56 0.19 24.54
CA ALA A 345 -8.24 0.60 24.10
C ALA A 345 -8.04 2.11 24.26
N GLU A 346 -7.06 2.50 25.10
CA GLU A 346 -6.68 3.90 25.34
C GLU A 346 -5.74 4.41 24.23
N THR A 347 -6.21 5.35 23.41
CA THR A 347 -5.48 5.87 22.24
C THR A 347 -4.89 7.25 22.41
N GLY A 348 -5.10 7.92 23.56
CA GLY A 348 -4.70 9.32 23.78
C GLY A 348 -3.20 9.59 23.59
N GLY A 349 -2.34 8.57 23.70
CA GLY A 349 -0.92 8.70 23.38
C GLY A 349 -0.61 9.03 21.92
N PHE A 350 -1.53 8.75 20.99
CA PHE A 350 -1.41 9.09 19.57
C PHE A 350 -1.98 10.47 19.23
N GLU A 351 -2.69 11.12 20.15
CA GLU A 351 -3.24 12.47 19.98
C GLU A 351 -2.25 13.56 20.42
N ASP A 352 -1.06 13.16 20.88
CA ASP A 352 0.03 14.05 21.30
C ASP A 352 0.43 15.00 20.15
N PRO A 353 0.21 16.32 20.27
CA PRO A 353 0.53 17.29 19.21
C PRO A 353 2.00 17.28 18.79
N ALA A 354 2.91 16.87 19.68
CA ALA A 354 4.34 16.80 19.38
C ALA A 354 4.68 15.70 18.35
N LEU A 355 3.76 14.78 18.07
CA LEU A 355 3.90 13.77 17.01
C LEU A 355 3.73 14.35 15.60
N TYR A 356 3.02 15.48 15.51
CA TYR A 356 2.49 16.02 14.27
C TYR A 356 3.17 17.32 13.85
N THR A 357 2.90 17.73 12.63
CA THR A 357 3.24 19.07 12.13
C THR A 357 2.46 20.15 12.84
N SER A 358 3.07 21.32 13.01
CA SER A 358 2.50 22.44 13.76
C SER A 358 1.26 23.09 13.11
N TRP A 359 1.09 22.91 11.80
CA TRP A 359 0.04 23.58 11.02
C TRP A 359 -1.25 22.77 10.86
N LEU A 360 -1.24 21.50 11.23
CA LEU A 360 -2.44 20.64 11.23
C LEU A 360 -2.91 20.50 12.67
N SER A 361 -4.21 20.66 12.91
CA SER A 361 -4.75 20.44 14.25
C SER A 361 -4.60 18.97 14.66
N PRO A 362 -4.38 18.66 15.95
CA PRO A 362 -4.26 17.27 16.42
C PRO A 362 -5.50 16.41 16.14
N GLU A 363 -6.69 17.02 16.14
CA GLU A 363 -7.96 16.35 15.85
C GLU A 363 -8.06 15.91 14.38
N GLU A 364 -7.48 16.67 13.46
CA GLU A 364 -7.41 16.32 12.04
C GLU A 364 -6.23 15.40 11.71
N ALA A 365 -5.16 15.49 12.50
CA ALA A 365 -3.94 14.71 12.28
C ALA A 365 -4.06 13.25 12.73
N PHE A 366 -5.01 12.93 13.61
CA PHE A 366 -5.20 11.58 14.13
C PHE A 366 -6.61 11.04 13.84
N SER A 367 -6.66 9.89 13.17
CA SER A 367 -7.90 9.16 12.89
C SER A 367 -7.88 7.77 13.53
N LEU A 368 -9.03 7.33 14.03
CA LEU A 368 -9.18 6.05 14.73
C LEU A 368 -10.31 5.21 14.14
N TRP A 369 -9.96 4.01 13.70
CA TRP A 369 -10.89 3.01 13.18
C TRP A 369 -10.90 1.80 14.10
N LYS A 370 -12.08 1.28 14.44
CA LYS A 370 -12.26 0.14 15.34
C LYS A 370 -13.10 -0.95 14.70
N SER A 371 -12.69 -2.21 14.85
CA SER A 371 -13.51 -3.36 14.52
C SER A 371 -13.48 -4.38 15.66
N PRO A 372 -14.63 -4.80 16.21
CA PRO A 372 -14.67 -5.82 17.25
C PRO A 372 -14.39 -7.25 16.71
N VAL A 373 -14.15 -7.39 15.41
CA VAL A 373 -13.87 -8.68 14.76
C VAL A 373 -12.36 -8.94 14.82
N PRO A 374 -11.91 -10.07 15.40
CA PRO A 374 -10.49 -10.45 15.40
C PRO A 374 -9.97 -10.60 13.98
N PHE A 375 -8.65 -10.59 13.80
CA PHE A 375 -8.03 -10.64 12.47
C PHE A 375 -6.78 -11.50 12.48
N ASN A 376 -6.59 -12.30 11.43
CA ASN A 376 -5.41 -13.14 11.25
C ASN A 376 -5.08 -14.01 12.48
N LYS A 377 -6.12 -14.60 13.10
CA LYS A 377 -6.03 -15.42 14.33
C LYS A 377 -5.57 -14.67 15.59
N TYR A 378 -5.29 -13.37 15.51
CA TYR A 378 -5.00 -12.55 16.67
C TYR A 378 -6.28 -12.13 17.36
N GLU A 379 -6.32 -12.30 18.69
CA GLU A 379 -7.43 -11.80 19.50
C GLU A 379 -7.50 -10.26 19.51
N LYS A 380 -6.33 -9.61 19.40
CA LYS A 380 -6.14 -8.16 19.33
C LYS A 380 -5.04 -7.85 18.34
N CYS A 381 -5.32 -6.93 17.42
CA CYS A 381 -4.42 -6.47 16.38
C CYS A 381 -4.54 -4.95 16.23
N ALA A 382 -3.42 -4.27 16.04
CA ALA A 382 -3.35 -2.84 15.78
C ALA A 382 -2.50 -2.59 14.53
N THR A 383 -3.06 -1.84 13.57
CA THR A 383 -2.37 -1.41 12.37
C THR A 383 -2.32 0.11 12.35
N LEU A 384 -1.14 0.67 12.17
CA LEU A 384 -0.91 2.10 12.00
C LEU A 384 -0.56 2.38 10.56
N VAL A 385 -1.33 3.26 9.91
CA VAL A 385 -0.98 3.85 8.63
C VAL A 385 -0.56 5.28 8.88
N SER A 386 0.61 5.67 8.39
CA SER A 386 1.24 6.95 8.72
C SER A 386 1.72 7.64 7.46
N ASN A 387 1.33 8.91 7.30
CA ASN A 387 1.95 9.84 6.38
C ASN A 387 3.03 10.60 7.17
N SER A 388 4.30 10.23 6.99
CA SER A 388 5.40 10.73 7.81
C SER A 388 6.70 10.75 7.03
N GLN A 389 7.76 11.21 7.69
CA GLN A 389 9.13 11.16 7.18
C GLN A 389 9.70 9.73 7.01
N ALA A 390 8.91 8.69 7.25
CA ALA A 390 9.37 7.31 7.27
C ALA A 390 9.99 6.85 5.94
N LEU A 391 9.43 7.32 4.82
CA LEU A 391 9.84 6.95 3.47
C LEU A 391 10.89 7.91 2.88
N LEU A 392 11.32 8.93 3.63
CA LEU A 392 12.26 9.95 3.15
C LEU A 392 13.61 9.33 2.75
N ARG A 393 14.17 8.48 3.61
CA ARG A 393 15.48 7.87 3.37
C ARG A 393 15.47 6.89 2.18
N PRO A 394 14.53 5.92 2.08
CA PRO A 394 14.43 5.06 0.90
C PRO A 394 14.23 5.85 -0.40
N LEU A 395 13.46 6.94 -0.36
CA LEU A 395 13.21 7.81 -1.50
C LEU A 395 14.49 8.54 -1.93
N ASP A 396 15.17 9.19 -1.00
CA ASP A 396 16.43 9.93 -1.25
C ASP A 396 17.55 9.01 -1.76
N ASP A 397 17.73 7.83 -1.15
CA ASP A 397 18.69 6.82 -1.58
C ASP A 397 18.41 6.35 -3.02
N MET A 398 17.14 6.21 -3.40
CA MET A 398 16.71 5.80 -4.74
C MET A 398 16.96 6.90 -5.78
N VAL A 399 16.64 8.15 -5.45
CA VAL A 399 16.91 9.32 -6.32
C VAL A 399 18.41 9.49 -6.52
N GLY A 400 19.21 9.45 -5.46
CA GLY A 400 20.67 9.58 -5.57
C GLY A 400 21.30 8.50 -6.44
N LYS A 401 20.84 7.24 -6.33
CA LYS A 401 21.29 6.15 -7.22
C LYS A 401 20.88 6.40 -8.68
N ALA A 402 19.65 6.84 -8.92
CA ALA A 402 19.18 7.17 -10.27
C ALA A 402 19.98 8.34 -10.88
N TRP A 403 20.28 9.39 -10.09
CA TRP A 403 21.06 10.54 -10.54
C TRP A 403 22.49 10.14 -10.92
N ASN A 404 23.14 9.29 -10.11
CA ASN A 404 24.49 8.78 -10.43
C ASN A 404 24.53 8.01 -11.76
N MET A 405 23.48 7.23 -12.04
CA MET A 405 23.33 6.55 -13.34
C MET A 405 23.12 7.57 -14.47
N PHE A 406 22.29 8.59 -14.23
CA PHE A 406 21.95 9.63 -15.22
C PHE A 406 23.16 10.47 -15.59
N ALA A 407 23.93 10.92 -14.60
CA ALA A 407 25.16 11.68 -14.79
C ALA A 407 26.21 10.91 -15.60
N SER A 408 26.23 9.58 -15.46
CA SER A 408 27.11 8.69 -16.22
C SER A 408 26.54 8.30 -17.60
N ARG A 409 25.34 8.80 -17.94
CA ARG A 409 24.55 8.41 -19.12
C ARG A 409 24.34 6.90 -19.28
N ALA A 410 24.37 6.18 -18.15
CA ALA A 410 24.24 4.73 -18.14
C ALA A 410 22.82 4.33 -18.53
N TYR A 411 22.66 3.40 -19.46
CA TYR A 411 21.38 2.82 -19.91
C TYR A 411 20.33 3.78 -20.49
N LEU A 412 20.60 5.10 -20.60
CA LEU A 412 19.64 6.09 -21.12
C LEU A 412 19.15 5.78 -22.54
N HIS A 413 20.04 5.25 -23.40
CA HIS A 413 19.70 4.85 -24.76
C HIS A 413 18.53 3.84 -24.82
N GLN A 414 18.33 3.04 -23.76
CA GLN A 414 17.22 2.09 -23.70
C GLN A 414 15.87 2.79 -23.52
N TYR A 415 15.84 3.96 -22.86
CA TYR A 415 14.63 4.74 -22.63
C TYR A 415 14.35 5.68 -23.80
N MET A 416 15.39 6.35 -24.31
CA MET A 416 15.31 7.23 -25.48
C MET A 416 14.81 6.50 -26.73
N LYS A 417 15.15 5.23 -26.90
CA LYS A 417 14.63 4.38 -27.97
C LYS A 417 13.09 4.32 -28.01
N PHE A 418 12.43 4.48 -26.86
CA PHE A 418 10.97 4.42 -26.75
C PHE A 418 10.32 5.80 -26.55
N GLY A 419 11.08 6.88 -26.73
CA GLY A 419 10.54 8.24 -26.76
C GLY A 419 10.63 9.04 -25.46
N ILE A 420 11.34 8.54 -24.44
CA ILE A 420 11.64 9.32 -23.23
C ILE A 420 12.94 10.09 -23.42
N SER A 421 12.86 11.41 -23.41
CA SER A 421 13.98 12.32 -23.58
C SER A 421 14.79 12.50 -22.29
N GLU A 422 15.99 13.09 -22.39
CA GLU A 422 16.76 13.49 -21.19
C GLU A 422 16.02 14.56 -20.38
N GLU A 423 15.23 15.43 -21.03
CA GLU A 423 14.41 16.46 -20.37
C GLU A 423 13.31 15.82 -19.50
N ASP A 424 12.62 14.80 -20.01
CA ASP A 424 11.58 14.08 -19.25
C ASP A 424 12.14 13.47 -17.95
N PHE A 425 13.39 12.98 -17.99
CA PHE A 425 14.08 12.50 -16.80
C PHE A 425 14.33 13.63 -15.80
N LEU A 426 14.85 14.77 -16.26
CA LEU A 426 15.14 15.93 -15.41
C LEU A 426 13.86 16.47 -14.74
N ASP A 427 12.75 16.49 -15.47
CA ASP A 427 11.45 16.88 -14.92
C ASP A 427 10.98 15.90 -13.83
N CYS A 428 11.14 14.59 -14.07
CA CYS A 428 10.81 13.57 -13.08
C CYS A 428 11.72 13.65 -11.84
N PHE A 429 13.02 13.90 -12.03
CA PHE A 429 13.95 14.12 -10.91
C PHE A 429 13.52 15.33 -10.08
N THR A 430 13.27 16.46 -10.73
CA THR A 430 12.83 17.70 -10.07
C THR A 430 11.55 17.48 -9.27
N SER A 431 10.57 16.78 -9.85
CA SER A 431 9.31 16.47 -9.17
C SER A 431 9.52 15.63 -7.90
N ILE A 432 10.40 14.62 -7.93
CA ILE A 432 10.65 13.77 -6.76
C ILE A 432 11.55 14.46 -5.73
N GLU A 433 12.54 15.24 -6.17
CA GLU A 433 13.37 16.05 -5.27
C GLU A 433 12.53 17.10 -4.53
N GLN A 434 11.52 17.67 -5.17
CA GLN A 434 10.55 18.53 -4.51
C GLN A 434 9.79 17.77 -3.41
N VAL A 435 9.35 16.53 -3.68
CA VAL A 435 8.69 15.69 -2.67
C VAL A 435 9.64 15.40 -1.50
N VAL A 436 10.89 15.02 -1.77
CA VAL A 436 11.94 14.81 -0.74
C VAL A 436 12.11 16.07 0.11
N SER A 437 12.21 17.24 -0.53
CA SER A 437 12.32 18.54 0.12
C SER A 437 11.10 18.83 1.02
N SER A 438 9.88 18.69 0.50
CA SER A 438 8.65 18.92 1.27
C SER A 438 8.55 18.01 2.50
N TYR A 439 8.91 16.72 2.39
CA TYR A 439 8.92 15.79 3.54
C TYR A 439 10.04 16.11 4.53
N SER A 440 11.21 16.54 4.06
CA SER A 440 12.32 16.95 4.93
C SER A 440 11.99 18.17 5.79
N GLN A 441 11.12 19.06 5.28
CA GLN A 441 10.68 20.30 5.93
C GLN A 441 9.38 20.15 6.73
N LEU A 442 8.91 18.93 6.99
CA LEU A 442 7.79 18.71 7.90
C LEU A 442 8.17 19.25 9.30
N HIS A 443 7.63 20.42 9.64
CA HIS A 443 7.82 21.17 10.88
C HIS A 443 6.56 21.23 11.73
#